data_AF-A0A1H9XSE9-F1
#
_entry.id   AF-A0A1H9XSE9-F1
#
_cell.length_a   1.000
_cell.length_b   1.000
_cell.length_c   1.000
_cell.angle_alpha   90.00
_cell.angle_beta   90.00
_cell.angle_gamma   90.00
#
_symmetry.space_group_name_H-M   'P 1'
#
loop_
_entity.id
_entity.type
_entity.pdbx_description
1 polymer ?
#
loop_
_entity_poly.entity_id
_entity_poly.type
_entity_poly.pdbx_seq_one_letter_code
_entity_poly.pdbx_strand_id
1 'polypeptide(L)'
;MFDDRPPDATVRYRHTNAGYRVAILPATCKVGVHSLYAVGYLARVSEAEGVVRISCHACNENVDVDHFWVLTMQGSPPESAELDDGPYRDVVPVMVDPRGRGRPPATTT
;
A
#
# COMPACT_ATOMS: atom_id res chain seq x y z
N MET A 1 6.69 13.86 -5.87
CA MET A 1 7.97 13.17 -6.10
C MET A 1 7.59 11.73 -6.41
N PHE A 2 7.90 11.25 -7.61
CA PHE A 2 7.63 9.86 -7.97
C PHE A 2 8.49 8.99 -7.06
N ASP A 3 7.87 8.02 -6.42
CA ASP A 3 8.56 7.12 -5.54
C ASP A 3 8.91 5.88 -6.36
N ASP A 4 10.17 5.80 -6.81
CA ASP A 4 10.70 4.67 -7.60
C ASP A 4 10.86 3.38 -6.75
N ARG A 5 10.26 3.32 -5.55
CA ARG A 5 10.28 2.13 -4.71
C ARG A 5 9.64 0.93 -5.43
N PRO A 6 10.12 -0.28 -5.15
CA PRO A 6 9.41 -1.48 -5.56
C PRO A 6 8.02 -1.51 -4.88
N PRO A 7 6.98 -1.98 -5.58
CA PRO A 7 5.68 -2.25 -4.98
C PRO A 7 5.80 -3.27 -3.83
N ASP A 8 5.02 -3.08 -2.78
CA ASP A 8 4.99 -3.97 -1.61
C ASP A 8 4.36 -5.33 -1.94
N ALA A 9 3.33 -5.34 -2.81
CA ALA A 9 2.65 -6.54 -3.28
C ALA A 9 1.82 -6.26 -4.54
N THR A 10 1.07 -7.26 -5.00
CA THR A 10 0.08 -7.12 -6.08
C THR A 10 -1.33 -6.99 -5.48
N VAL A 11 -2.17 -6.13 -6.06
CA VAL A 11 -3.58 -6.02 -5.71
C VAL A 11 -4.29 -7.35 -6.00
N ARG A 12 -5.07 -7.82 -5.04
CA ARG A 12 -5.97 -8.96 -5.23
C ARG A 12 -7.34 -8.47 -5.66
N TYR A 13 -8.03 -9.28 -6.46
CA TYR A 13 -9.33 -8.92 -7.01
C TYR A 13 -10.31 -10.05 -6.82
N ARG A 14 -11.56 -9.69 -6.54
CA ARG A 14 -12.71 -10.58 -6.73
C ARG A 14 -13.68 -9.98 -7.73
N HIS A 15 -14.45 -10.83 -8.37
CA HIS A 15 -15.54 -10.39 -9.23
C HIS A 15 -16.87 -10.65 -8.52
N THR A 16 -17.79 -9.70 -8.62
CA THR A 16 -19.17 -9.89 -8.20
C THR A 16 -19.93 -10.70 -9.25
N ASN A 17 -21.11 -11.23 -8.90
CA ASN A 17 -21.99 -11.91 -9.86
C ASN A 17 -22.46 -10.98 -11.00
N ALA A 18 -22.42 -9.66 -10.78
CA ALA A 18 -22.73 -8.65 -11.79
C ALA A 18 -21.52 -8.30 -12.69
N GLY A 19 -20.37 -8.96 -12.49
CA GLY A 19 -19.15 -8.73 -13.26
C GLY A 19 -18.27 -7.58 -12.75
N TYR A 20 -18.71 -6.83 -11.73
CA TYR A 20 -17.86 -5.77 -11.14
C TYR A 20 -16.60 -6.34 -10.52
N ARG A 21 -15.49 -5.67 -10.78
CA ARG A 21 -14.16 -5.97 -10.27
C ARG A 21 -13.90 -5.16 -9.00
N VAL A 22 -13.84 -5.89 -7.88
CA VAL A 22 -13.58 -5.32 -6.57
C VAL A 22 -12.12 -5.56 -6.21
N ALA A 23 -11.36 -4.49 -5.97
CA ALA A 23 -10.02 -4.62 -5.42
C ALA A 23 -10.09 -4.94 -3.92
N ILE A 24 -9.32 -5.94 -3.51
CA ILE A 24 -9.13 -6.28 -2.10
C ILE A 24 -7.83 -5.60 -1.67
N LEU A 25 -7.91 -4.68 -0.72
CA LEU A 25 -6.79 -3.93 -0.18
C LEU A 25 -6.48 -4.43 1.25
N PRO A 26 -5.25 -4.24 1.77
CA PRO A 26 -4.93 -4.54 3.17
C PRO A 26 -5.88 -3.80 4.11
N ALA A 27 -6.38 -4.47 5.14
CA ALA A 27 -7.18 -3.86 6.20
C ALA A 27 -6.31 -3.25 7.32
N THR A 28 -5.04 -3.62 7.38
CA THR A 28 -4.05 -3.07 8.30
C THR A 28 -3.07 -2.13 7.58
N CYS A 29 -2.68 -1.04 8.25
CA CYS A 29 -1.69 -0.10 7.71
C CYS A 29 -0.33 -0.77 7.45
N LYS A 30 0.50 -0.14 6.62
CA LYS A 30 1.81 -0.70 6.24
C LYS A 30 2.72 -1.03 7.42
N VAL A 31 2.63 -0.23 8.49
CA VAL A 31 3.40 -0.43 9.73
C VAL A 31 2.90 -1.64 10.53
N GLY A 32 1.68 -2.11 10.29
CA GLY A 32 1.09 -3.24 11.01
C GLY A 32 0.34 -2.87 12.29
N VAL A 33 0.15 -1.57 12.59
CA VAL A 33 -0.35 -1.11 13.90
C VAL A 33 -1.82 -0.66 13.86
N HIS A 34 -2.25 -0.01 12.79
CA HIS A 34 -3.58 0.61 12.70
C HIS A 34 -4.51 -0.19 11.79
N SER A 35 -5.75 -0.39 12.24
CA SER A 35 -6.84 -0.85 11.39
C SER A 35 -7.32 0.31 10.49
N LEU A 36 -7.24 0.13 9.18
CA LEU A 36 -7.69 1.12 8.20
C LEU A 36 -9.21 1.34 8.25
N TYR A 37 -9.98 0.35 8.71
CA TYR A 37 -11.40 0.52 9.01
C TYR A 37 -11.64 1.53 10.14
N ALA A 38 -10.80 1.51 11.18
CA ALA A 38 -10.99 2.31 12.37
C ALA A 38 -10.47 3.74 12.22
N VAL A 39 -9.28 3.90 11.62
CA VAL A 39 -8.63 5.23 11.49
C VAL A 39 -8.90 5.90 10.15
N GLY A 40 -9.46 5.17 9.18
CA GLY A 40 -9.64 5.62 7.81
C GLY A 40 -8.37 5.59 6.98
N TYR A 41 -8.55 5.72 5.67
CA TYR A 41 -7.46 5.67 4.70
C TYR A 41 -7.80 6.47 3.44
N LEU A 42 -6.75 6.80 2.67
CA LEU A 42 -6.86 7.35 1.33
C LEU A 42 -6.25 6.38 0.32
N ALA A 43 -7.06 5.90 -0.63
CA ALA A 43 -6.58 5.11 -1.76
C ALA A 43 -6.54 5.96 -3.04
N ARG A 44 -5.42 5.91 -3.76
CA ARG A 44 -5.24 6.57 -5.05
C ARG A 44 -4.71 5.59 -6.08
N VAL A 45 -5.35 5.56 -7.24
CA VAL A 45 -4.94 4.78 -8.41
C VAL A 45 -4.05 5.66 -9.29
N SER A 46 -2.92 5.11 -9.76
CA SER A 46 -2.14 5.68 -10.86
C SER A 46 -2.12 4.69 -12.00
N GLU A 47 -2.92 4.95 -13.04
CA GLU A 47 -2.97 4.09 -14.24
C GLU A 47 -1.66 4.12 -15.02
N ALA A 48 -1.01 5.29 -15.11
CA ALA A 48 0.27 5.45 -15.79
C ALA A 48 1.37 4.59 -15.17
N GLU A 49 1.34 4.41 -13.84
CA GLU A 49 2.30 3.60 -13.10
C GLU A 49 1.81 2.18 -12.84
N GLY A 50 0.53 1.90 -13.07
CA GLY A 50 -0.09 0.61 -12.78
C GLY A 50 -0.08 0.26 -11.29
N VAL A 51 -0.32 1.23 -10.39
CA VAL A 51 -0.31 1.00 -8.94
C VAL A 51 -1.49 1.62 -8.21
N VAL A 52 -1.86 1.02 -7.07
CA VAL A 52 -2.69 1.63 -6.03
C VAL A 52 -1.81 2.02 -4.86
N ARG A 53 -1.93 3.26 -4.40
CA ARG A 53 -1.31 3.75 -3.16
C ARG A 53 -2.34 3.92 -2.07
N ILE A 54 -2.08 3.37 -0.89
CA ILE A 54 -3.00 3.42 0.25
C ILE A 54 -2.29 4.07 1.42
N SER A 55 -2.76 5.25 1.81
CA SER A 55 -2.27 6.02 2.96
C SER A 55 -3.16 5.80 4.18
N CYS A 56 -2.57 5.39 5.30
CA CYS A 56 -3.25 5.37 6.58
C CYS A 56 -3.32 6.79 7.16
N HIS A 57 -4.50 7.27 7.55
CA HIS A 57 -4.65 8.63 8.09
C HIS A 57 -3.82 8.85 9.37
N ALA A 58 -3.84 7.90 10.31
CA ALA A 58 -3.06 8.02 11.54
C ALA A 58 -1.54 8.00 11.29
N CYS A 59 -1.05 7.16 10.38
CA CYS A 59 0.38 7.17 10.05
C CYS A 59 0.80 8.41 9.26
N ASN A 60 -0.10 8.99 8.46
CA ASN A 60 0.16 10.20 7.68
C ASN A 60 0.36 11.44 8.56
N GLU A 61 -0.09 11.44 9.82
CA GLU A 61 0.23 12.50 10.78
C GLU A 61 1.70 12.50 11.21
N ASN A 62 2.41 11.38 11.01
CA ASN A 62 3.83 11.25 11.31
C ASN A 62 4.67 11.25 10.04
N VAL A 63 5.39 12.35 9.81
CA VAL A 63 6.26 12.56 8.64
C VAL A 63 7.43 11.57 8.57
N ASP A 64 7.73 10.85 9.65
CA ASP A 64 8.85 9.90 9.74
C ASP A 64 8.43 8.46 9.45
N VAL A 65 7.15 8.24 9.14
CA VAL A 65 6.60 6.92 8.89
C VAL A 65 6.28 6.74 7.42
N ASP A 66 6.78 5.65 6.87
CA ASP A 66 6.32 5.17 5.57
C ASP A 66 4.89 4.65 5.68
N HIS A 67 3.96 5.55 5.39
CA HIS A 67 2.54 5.33 5.61
C HIS A 67 1.80 4.83 4.36
N PHE A 68 2.52 4.58 3.26
CA PHE A 68 1.95 4.15 1.99
C PHE A 68 2.21 2.69 1.69
N TRP A 69 1.15 1.89 1.68
CA TRP A 69 1.16 0.68 0.84
C TRP A 69 1.21 1.09 -0.63
N VAL A 70 2.05 0.41 -1.40
CA VAL A 70 2.11 0.51 -2.86
C VAL A 70 1.84 -0.87 -3.44
N LEU A 71 0.72 -1.03 -4.13
CA LEU A 71 0.29 -2.31 -4.68
C LEU A 71 0.25 -2.25 -6.21
N THR A 72 0.88 -3.21 -6.89
CA THR A 72 0.80 -3.32 -8.34
C THR A 72 -0.59 -3.74 -8.78
N MET A 73 -1.17 -2.98 -9.70
CA MET A 73 -2.41 -3.31 -10.37
C MET A 73 -2.17 -4.28 -11.52
N GLN A 74 -3.18 -5.09 -11.82
CA GLN A 74 -3.18 -5.93 -13.02
C GLN A 74 -4.34 -5.50 -13.91
N GLY A 75 -4.08 -4.98 -15.11
CA GLY A 75 -5.15 -4.52 -16.01
C GLY A 75 -5.88 -3.27 -15.50
N SER A 76 -7.14 -3.10 -15.89
CA SER A 76 -7.92 -1.87 -15.68
C SER A 76 -8.18 -1.55 -14.20
N PRO A 77 -8.39 -0.26 -13.85
CA PRO A 77 -8.83 0.14 -12.52
C PRO A 77 -10.06 -0.63 -12.01
N PRO A 78 -10.11 -0.96 -10.71
CA PRO A 78 -11.29 -1.57 -10.11
C PRO A 78 -12.45 -0.56 -10.00
N GLU A 79 -13.70 -1.01 -10.05
CA GLU A 79 -14.86 -0.13 -9.84
C GLU A 79 -15.11 0.14 -8.35
N SER A 80 -14.60 -0.71 -7.46
CA SER A 80 -14.73 -0.54 -6.01
C SER A 80 -13.59 -1.23 -5.25
N ALA A 81 -13.50 -0.96 -3.96
CA ALA A 81 -12.50 -1.56 -3.09
C ALA A 81 -13.11 -2.06 -1.78
N GLU A 82 -12.57 -3.16 -1.28
CA GLU A 82 -12.83 -3.74 0.04
C GLU A 82 -11.52 -3.90 0.79
N LEU A 83 -11.57 -3.95 2.11
CA LEU A 83 -10.40 -4.20 2.94
C LEU A 83 -10.44 -5.63 3.50
N ASP A 84 -9.36 -6.37 3.36
CA ASP A 84 -9.19 -7.71 3.93
C ASP A 84 -7.68 -8.01 4.02
N ASP A 85 -7.22 -8.42 5.21
CA ASP A 85 -5.82 -8.80 5.43
C ASP A 85 -5.53 -10.25 5.02
N GLY A 86 -6.54 -11.09 4.83
CA GLY A 86 -6.39 -12.50 4.48
C GLY A 86 -5.37 -12.74 3.34
N PRO A 87 -5.47 -12.03 2.20
CA PRO A 87 -4.51 -12.17 1.10
C PRO A 87 -3.13 -11.54 1.32
N TYR A 88 -2.97 -10.72 2.36
CA TYR A 88 -1.78 -9.92 2.64
C TYR A 88 -1.05 -10.33 3.93
N ARG A 89 -1.58 -11.30 4.69
CA ARG A 89 -1.03 -11.74 5.98
C ARG A 89 0.45 -12.15 5.95
N ASP A 90 0.91 -12.68 4.82
CA ASP A 90 2.27 -13.20 4.62
C ASP A 90 3.16 -12.19 3.87
N VAL A 91 2.65 -10.99 3.58
CA VAL A 91 3.39 -9.92 2.89
C VAL A 91 4.22 -9.16 3.92
N VAL A 92 5.53 -9.09 3.67
CA VAL A 92 6.43 -8.17 4.38
C VAL A 92 6.59 -6.91 3.52
N PRO A 93 5.99 -5.77 3.91
CA PRO A 93 6.07 -4.55 3.13
C PRO A 93 7.49 -3.99 3.06
N VAL A 94 7.81 -3.33 1.96
CA VAL A 94 9.10 -2.66 1.76
C VAL A 94 9.05 -1.30 2.43
N MET A 95 9.64 -1.20 3.62
CA MET A 95 9.72 0.07 4.36
C MET A 95 10.80 0.98 3.77
N VAL A 96 10.43 2.20 3.38
CA VAL A 96 11.35 3.23 2.90
C VAL A 96 11.47 4.34 3.93
N ASP A 97 12.69 4.78 4.26
CA ASP A 97 12.86 5.97 5.10
C ASP A 97 12.29 7.20 4.36
N PRO A 98 11.21 7.85 4.86
CA PRO A 98 10.60 9.00 4.19
C PRO A 98 11.55 10.20 4.08
N ARG A 99 12.62 10.23 4.89
CA ARG A 99 13.63 11.30 4.90
C ARG A 99 14.79 11.05 3.92
N GLY A 100 14.81 9.91 3.23
CA GLY A 100 15.87 9.57 2.27
C GLY A 100 17.25 9.37 2.91
N ARG A 101 17.37 9.11 4.21
CA ARG A 101 18.66 8.71 4.80
C ARG A 101 18.85 7.22 4.60
N GLY A 102 19.23 6.84 3.39
CA GLY A 102 20.04 5.64 3.21
C GLY A 102 21.26 5.78 4.12
N ARG A 103 21.29 5.06 5.24
CA ARG A 103 22.53 4.89 6.01
C ARG A 103 23.43 4.02 5.12
N PRO A 104 24.55 4.51 4.57
CA PRO A 104 25.49 3.62 3.93
C PRO A 104 25.95 2.57 4.96
N PRO A 105 26.25 1.33 4.55
CA PRO A 105 26.81 0.33 5.46
C PRO A 105 28.05 0.94 6.13
N ALA A 106 28.17 0.76 7.44
CA ALA A 106 29.34 1.24 8.17
C ALA A 106 30.59 0.55 7.60
N THR A 107 31.37 1.28 6.82
CA THR A 107 32.69 0.82 6.40
C THR A 107 33.55 0.74 7.66
N THR A 108 33.79 -0.49 8.11
CA THR A 108 34.76 -0.74 9.18
C THR A 108 36.14 -0.65 8.53
N THR A 109 36.98 0.25 9.00
CA THR A 109 38.42 0.29 8.74
C THR A 109 39.13 0.38 10.08
#